data_AF-A0A956YQ14-F1
#
_entry.id   AF-A0A956YQ14-F1
#
_cell.length_a   1.000
_cell.length_b   1.000
_cell.length_c   1.000
_cell.angle_alpha   90.00
_cell.angle_beta   90.00
_cell.angle_gamma   90.00
#
_symmetry.space_group_name_H-M   'P 1'
#
loop_
_entity.id
_entity.type
_entity.pdbx_description
1 polymer ?
#
loop_
_entity_poly.entity_id
_entity_poly.type
_entity_poly.pdbx_seq_one_letter_code
_entity_poly.pdbx_strand_id
1 'polypeptide(L)'
;MVGKVVLIILSVVLLAIAGVYLYPTPQQSFAETYARVDEATAVSLQTFRQNHPPQQLEVAGETWEYTVFGAGETVLFLHGMTGAYDIWWQVMDKLAADYQVISVTYPP
;
A
#
# COMPACT_ATOMS: atom_id res chain seq x y z
N MET A 1 2.48 46.16 -22.89
CA MET A 1 2.99 44.98 -23.64
C MET A 1 3.48 43.89 -22.69
N VAL A 2 4.32 44.23 -21.70
CA VAL A 2 4.89 43.30 -20.69
C VAL A 2 3.82 42.49 -19.92
N GLY A 3 2.74 43.12 -19.45
CA GLY A 3 1.71 42.42 -18.68
C GLY A 3 0.99 41.28 -19.42
N LYS A 4 0.80 41.39 -20.75
CA LYS A 4 0.19 40.33 -21.56
C LYS A 4 1.13 39.13 -21.72
N VAL A 5 2.43 39.38 -21.88
CA VAL A 5 3.45 38.33 -22.01
C VAL A 5 3.58 37.52 -20.72
N VAL A 6 3.58 38.19 -19.57
CA VAL A 6 3.62 37.53 -18.25
C VAL A 6 2.37 36.64 -18.05
N LEU A 7 1.19 37.13 -18.43
CA LEU A 7 -0.07 36.37 -18.33
C LEU A 7 -0.03 35.09 -19.17
N ILE A 8 0.50 35.17 -20.40
CA ILE A 8 0.65 34.00 -21.28
C ILE A 8 1.61 32.98 -20.67
N ILE A 9 2.76 33.42 -20.14
CA ILE A 9 3.73 32.53 -19.51
C ILE A 9 3.11 31.81 -18.30
N LEU A 10 2.40 32.54 -17.43
CA LEU A 10 1.72 31.95 -16.28
C LEU A 10 0.65 30.94 -16.70
N SER A 11 -0.12 31.23 -17.74
CA SER A 11 -1.12 30.29 -18.28
C SER A 11 -0.47 29.02 -18.82
N VAL A 12 0.66 29.12 -19.53
CA VAL A 12 1.39 27.95 -20.05
C VAL A 12 1.95 27.10 -18.91
N VAL A 13 2.53 27.73 -17.89
CA VAL A 13 3.05 27.01 -16.71
C VAL A 13 1.91 26.31 -15.97
N LEU A 14 0.79 27.00 -15.77
CA LEU A 14 -0.37 26.42 -15.09
C LEU A 14 -0.97 25.24 -15.87
N LEU A 15 -1.04 25.35 -17.20
CA LEU A 15 -1.47 24.25 -18.07
C LEU A 15 -0.49 23.07 -18.03
N ALA A 16 0.82 23.33 -17.96
CA ALA A 16 1.82 22.28 -17.83
C ALA A 16 1.70 21.56 -16.47
N ILE A 17 1.54 22.31 -15.37
CA ILE A 17 1.32 21.74 -14.03
C ILE A 17 0.05 20.91 -14.00
N ALA A 18 -1.07 21.45 -14.52
CA ALA A 18 -2.32 20.73 -14.61
C ALA A 18 -2.18 19.46 -15.45
N GLY A 19 -1.48 19.53 -16.59
CA GLY A 19 -1.20 18.38 -17.43
C GLY A 19 -0.44 17.27 -16.70
N VAL A 20 0.56 17.62 -15.88
CA VAL A 20 1.32 16.65 -15.07
C VAL A 20 0.47 16.08 -13.94
N TYR A 21 -0.25 16.92 -13.20
CA TYR A 21 -1.05 16.49 -12.04
C TYR A 21 -2.30 15.69 -12.43
N LEU A 22 -2.86 15.95 -13.61
CA LEU A 22 -4.04 15.24 -14.11
C LEU A 22 -3.68 14.03 -14.97
N TYR A 23 -2.40 13.82 -15.30
CA TYR A 23 -1.97 12.63 -16.01
C TYR A 23 -2.10 11.41 -15.09
N PRO A 24 -2.92 10.41 -15.43
CA PRO A 24 -3.13 9.26 -14.56
C PRO A 24 -1.84 8.47 -14.43
N THR A 25 -1.43 8.17 -13.18
CA THR A 25 -0.30 7.29 -12.92
C THR A 25 -0.63 5.88 -13.41
N PRO A 26 0.13 5.31 -14.37
CA PRO A 26 -0.10 3.94 -14.82
C PRO A 26 0.06 2.97 -13.63
N GLN A 27 -0.96 2.17 -13.35
CA GLN A 27 -0.85 1.10 -12.36
C GLN A 27 -0.10 -0.07 -12.96
N GLN A 28 1.05 -0.41 -12.37
CA GLN A 28 1.81 -1.60 -12.76
C GLN A 28 1.14 -2.86 -12.19
N SER A 29 1.18 -3.94 -12.97
CA SER A 29 0.73 -5.24 -12.49
C SER A 29 1.69 -5.79 -11.42
N PHE A 30 1.23 -6.78 -10.65
CA PHE A 30 2.09 -7.48 -9.68
C PHE A 30 3.34 -8.07 -10.36
N ALA A 31 3.16 -8.73 -11.51
CA ALA A 31 4.26 -9.33 -12.25
C ALA A 31 5.32 -8.31 -12.68
N GLU A 32 4.91 -7.12 -13.12
CA GLU A 32 5.84 -6.03 -13.48
C GLU A 32 6.54 -5.45 -12.26
N THR A 33 5.80 -5.23 -11.17
CA THR A 33 6.32 -4.65 -9.91
C THR A 33 7.39 -5.54 -9.30
N TYR A 34 7.20 -6.85 -9.32
CA TYR A 34 8.09 -7.84 -8.69
C TYR A 34 9.00 -8.57 -9.68
N ALA A 35 9.12 -8.10 -10.93
CA ALA A 35 9.90 -8.76 -11.99
C ALA A 35 11.40 -8.98 -11.66
N ARG A 36 11.93 -8.24 -10.68
CA ARG A 36 13.34 -8.32 -10.25
C ARG A 36 13.52 -9.01 -8.89
N VAL A 37 12.43 -9.48 -8.28
CA VAL A 37 12.46 -10.24 -7.03
C VAL A 37 12.55 -11.73 -7.39
N ASP A 38 13.16 -12.53 -6.53
CA ASP A 38 13.18 -13.97 -6.75
C ASP A 38 11.76 -14.54 -6.77
N GLU A 39 11.53 -15.52 -7.66
CA GLU A 39 10.20 -16.06 -7.93
C GLU A 39 9.56 -16.65 -6.67
N ALA A 40 10.34 -17.35 -5.84
CA ALA A 40 9.85 -17.96 -4.61
C ALA A 40 9.32 -16.91 -3.61
N THR A 41 10.05 -15.80 -3.43
CA THR A 41 9.62 -14.71 -2.56
C THR A 41 8.38 -14.02 -3.11
N ALA A 42 8.33 -13.72 -4.41
CA ALA A 42 7.16 -13.11 -5.04
C ALA A 42 5.91 -14.00 -4.90
N VAL A 43 6.04 -15.30 -5.16
CA VAL A 43 4.96 -16.27 -4.97
C VAL A 43 4.55 -16.34 -3.51
N SER A 44 5.50 -16.35 -2.55
CA SER A 44 5.17 -16.38 -1.12
C SER A 44 4.30 -15.19 -0.68
N LEU A 45 4.60 -13.99 -1.17
CA LEU A 45 3.80 -12.79 -0.88
C LEU A 45 2.41 -12.90 -1.51
N GLN A 46 2.33 -13.39 -2.75
CA GLN A 46 1.04 -13.57 -3.42
C GLN A 46 0.17 -14.60 -2.70
N THR A 47 0.74 -15.72 -2.29
CA THR A 47 0.07 -16.75 -1.49
C THR A 47 -0.40 -16.18 -0.14
N PHE A 48 0.46 -15.41 0.54
CA PHE A 48 0.08 -14.74 1.78
C PHE A 48 -1.17 -13.87 1.61
N ARG A 49 -1.18 -12.99 0.60
CA ARG A 49 -2.32 -12.11 0.31
C ARG A 49 -3.60 -12.86 -0.04
N GLN A 50 -3.48 -14.01 -0.69
CA GLN A 50 -4.62 -14.87 -1.04
C GLN A 50 -5.20 -15.58 0.20
N ASN A 51 -4.33 -16.05 1.09
CA ASN A 51 -4.74 -16.79 2.29
C ASN A 51 -5.24 -15.86 3.40
N HIS A 52 -4.76 -14.62 3.43
CA HIS A 52 -5.01 -13.66 4.52
C HIS A 52 -5.53 -12.31 3.99
N PRO A 53 -6.65 -12.29 3.22
CA PRO A 53 -7.19 -11.06 2.69
C PRO A 53 -7.59 -10.11 3.84
N PRO A 54 -7.37 -8.79 3.69
CA PRO A 54 -7.69 -7.84 4.74
C PRO A 54 -9.21 -7.73 4.93
N GLN A 55 -9.60 -7.62 6.19
CA GLN A 55 -10.92 -7.26 6.68
C GLN A 55 -10.95 -5.76 6.98
N GLN A 56 -12.14 -5.17 7.04
CA GLN A 56 -12.33 -3.76 7.35
C GLN A 56 -13.04 -3.57 8.70
N LEU A 57 -12.66 -2.52 9.42
CA LEU A 57 -13.25 -2.12 10.70
C LEU A 57 -13.36 -0.60 10.78
N GLU A 58 -14.53 -0.10 11.15
CA GLU A 58 -14.76 1.33 11.42
C GLU A 58 -14.39 1.69 12.85
N VAL A 59 -13.43 2.60 13.03
CA VAL A 59 -13.01 3.09 14.36
C VAL A 59 -12.87 4.61 14.31
N ALA A 60 -13.62 5.30 15.17
CA ALA A 60 -13.58 6.77 15.29
C ALA A 60 -13.82 7.54 13.96
N GLY A 61 -14.58 6.96 13.04
CA GLY A 61 -14.90 7.55 11.73
C GLY A 61 -13.87 7.25 10.64
N GLU A 62 -12.87 6.41 10.94
CA GLU A 62 -11.87 5.95 9.97
C GLU A 62 -12.04 4.46 9.68
N THR A 63 -11.87 4.07 8.41
CA THR A 63 -11.84 2.68 7.99
C THR A 63 -10.44 2.11 8.15
N TRP A 64 -10.31 1.09 9.00
CA TRP A 64 -9.08 0.34 9.20
C TRP A 64 -9.12 -0.95 8.40
N GLU A 65 -8.08 -1.25 7.64
CA GLU A 65 -7.86 -2.57 7.07
C GLU A 65 -6.94 -3.39 7.99
N TYR A 66 -7.29 -4.64 8.22
CA TYR A 66 -6.50 -5.53 9.07
C TYR A 66 -6.64 -6.98 8.65
N THR A 67 -5.67 -7.81 9.03
CA THR A 67 -5.77 -9.27 8.91
C THR A 67 -5.56 -9.90 10.28
N VAL A 68 -6.25 -11.01 10.52
CA VAL A 68 -6.12 -11.81 11.74
C VAL A 68 -6.10 -13.29 11.42
N PHE A 69 -5.11 -14.01 11.94
CA PHE A 69 -4.96 -15.45 11.73
C PHE A 69 -4.08 -16.07 12.82
N GLY A 70 -4.01 -17.41 12.85
CA GLY A 70 -3.35 -18.13 13.94
C GLY A 70 -4.20 -18.17 15.23
N ALA A 71 -3.61 -18.67 16.30
CA ALA A 71 -4.26 -18.81 17.61
C ALA A 71 -3.20 -18.74 18.72
N GLY A 72 -3.61 -18.37 19.94
CA GLY A 72 -2.71 -18.22 21.08
C GLY A 72 -2.67 -16.78 21.59
N GLU A 73 -1.55 -16.37 22.17
CA GLU A 73 -1.33 -14.98 22.58
C GLU A 73 -1.29 -14.06 21.35
N THR A 74 -1.78 -12.83 21.50
CA THR A 74 -1.89 -11.91 20.35
C THR A 74 -0.60 -11.13 20.13
N VAL A 75 -0.10 -11.14 18.90
CA VAL A 75 1.01 -10.28 18.44
C VAL A 75 0.47 -9.31 17.39
N LEU A 76 0.64 -8.02 17.66
CA LEU A 76 0.22 -6.93 16.77
C LEU A 76 1.40 -6.39 15.95
N PHE A 77 1.27 -6.43 14.63
CA PHE A 77 2.21 -5.86 13.68
C PHE A 77 1.76 -4.48 13.22
N LEU A 78 2.66 -3.51 13.39
CA LEU A 78 2.48 -2.12 12.99
C LEU A 78 3.57 -1.77 11.99
N HIS A 79 3.19 -1.33 10.79
CA HIS A 79 4.16 -0.91 9.78
C HIS A 79 4.59 0.55 9.96
N GLY A 80 5.64 0.94 9.26
CA GLY A 80 6.10 2.33 9.14
C GLY A 80 5.63 3.00 7.84
N MET A 81 6.29 4.08 7.45
CA MET A 81 6.05 4.75 6.17
C MET A 81 6.26 3.76 5.01
N THR A 82 5.39 3.77 3.99
CA THR A 82 5.38 2.88 2.80
C THR A 82 5.00 1.40 3.01
N GLY A 83 4.55 1.01 4.20
CA GLY A 83 4.04 -0.34 4.45
C GLY A 83 2.52 -0.48 4.35
N ALA A 84 2.07 -1.72 4.43
CA ALA A 84 0.69 -2.14 4.62
C ALA A 84 0.68 -3.37 5.54
N TYR A 85 -0.50 -3.95 5.79
CA TYR A 85 -0.68 -5.13 6.64
C TYR A 85 0.26 -6.31 6.31
N ASP A 86 0.73 -6.43 5.07
CA ASP A 86 1.47 -7.57 4.54
C ASP A 86 3.00 -7.39 4.54
N ILE A 87 3.54 -6.23 4.93
CA ILE A 87 4.99 -5.94 4.79
C ILE A 87 5.88 -6.93 5.59
N TRP A 88 5.32 -7.57 6.62
CA TRP A 88 6.01 -8.53 7.48
C TRP A 88 5.60 -9.99 7.21
N TRP A 89 4.99 -10.30 6.06
CA TRP A 89 4.34 -11.60 5.79
C TRP A 89 5.16 -12.84 6.19
N GLN A 90 6.45 -12.87 5.85
CA GLN A 90 7.31 -14.02 6.17
C GLN A 90 7.52 -14.24 7.67
N VAL A 91 7.47 -13.17 8.46
CA VAL A 91 7.59 -13.23 9.93
C VAL A 91 6.24 -13.61 10.52
N MET A 92 5.17 -13.01 10.02
CA MET A 92 3.81 -13.30 10.46
C MET A 92 3.43 -14.76 10.24
N ASP A 93 3.72 -15.33 9.07
CA ASP A 93 3.47 -16.75 8.77
C ASP A 93 4.19 -17.69 9.74
N LYS A 94 5.41 -17.34 10.17
CA LYS A 94 6.18 -18.14 11.13
C LYS A 94 5.59 -18.05 12.53
N LEU A 95 5.18 -16.86 12.97
CA LEU A 95 4.62 -16.67 14.31
C LEU A 95 3.20 -17.23 14.45
N ALA A 96 2.44 -17.34 13.36
CA ALA A 96 1.08 -17.86 13.38
C ALA A 96 0.97 -19.33 13.84
N ALA A 97 2.08 -20.05 13.94
CA ALA A 97 2.13 -21.40 14.53
C ALA A 97 1.84 -21.39 16.04
N ASP A 98 2.23 -20.33 16.75
CA ASP A 98 2.17 -20.24 18.22
C ASP A 98 1.35 -19.04 18.73
N TYR A 99 1.07 -18.07 17.86
CA TYR A 99 0.43 -16.80 18.19
C TYR A 99 -0.78 -16.50 17.30
N GLN A 100 -1.73 -15.76 17.87
CA GLN A 100 -2.70 -15.04 17.05
C GLN A 100 -2.02 -13.79 16.50
N VAL A 101 -1.85 -13.72 15.19
CA VAL A 101 -1.25 -12.58 14.52
C VAL A 101 -2.34 -11.61 14.09
N ILE A 102 -2.15 -10.33 14.41
CA ILE A 102 -2.94 -9.22 13.87
C ILE A 102 -1.98 -8.26 13.18
N SER A 103 -2.32 -7.81 11.97
CA SER A 103 -1.59 -6.78 11.26
C SER A 103 -2.54 -5.81 10.59
N VAL A 104 -2.20 -4.52 10.56
CA VAL A 104 -3.09 -3.45 10.11
C VAL A 104 -2.47 -2.67 8.94
N THR A 105 -3.31 -2.06 8.11
CA THR A 105 -2.95 -0.94 7.25
C THR A 105 -3.55 0.32 7.85
N TYR A 106 -2.74 1.36 8.05
CA TYR A 106 -3.26 2.64 8.57
C TYR A 106 -4.26 3.28 7.60
N PRO A 107 -5.30 3.97 8.11
CA PRO A 107 -6.17 4.82 7.30
C PRO A 107 -5.38 5.86 6.47
N PRO A 108 -5.91 6.26 5.30
CA PRO A 108 -5.26 7.21 4.38
C PRO A 108 -5.14 8.65 4.92
#